data_AF-A0A6G0X6Y4-F1
#
_entry.id   AF-A0A6G0X6Y4-F1
#
_cell.length_a   1.000
_cell.length_b   1.000
_cell.length_c   1.000
_cell.angle_alpha   90.00
_cell.angle_beta   90.00
_cell.angle_gamma   90.00
#
_symmetry.space_group_name_H-M   'P 1'
#
loop_
_entity.id
_entity.type
_entity.pdbx_description
1 polymer ?
#
loop_
_entity_poly.entity_id
_entity_poly.type
_entity_poly.pdbx_seq_one_letter_code
_entity_poly.pdbx_strand_id
1 'polypeptide(L)'
;MVVPSYRTFPHGEVIDMMDDLQAVVAWTIANIARYGGDPKRITLAGHSSGAHLGALLVVQSALRDCACPDPAEAVHHVKCIREAQWSLRHQGPVHLRDEPRGASICR
;
A
#
# COMPACT_ATOMS: atom_id res chain seq x y z
N MET A 1 4.95 10.56 15.83
CA MET A 1 4.19 10.92 14.61
C MET A 1 5.10 10.71 13.42
N VAL A 2 4.65 9.97 12.40
CA VAL A 2 5.38 9.79 11.14
C VAL A 2 4.75 10.71 10.11
N VAL A 3 5.55 11.54 9.45
CA VAL A 3 5.08 12.48 8.41
C VAL A 3 5.79 12.13 7.10
N PRO A 4 5.20 11.25 6.28
CA PRO A 4 5.82 10.84 5.03
C PRO A 4 5.67 11.92 3.95
N SER A 5 6.63 11.94 3.02
CA SER A 5 6.42 12.51 1.69
C SER A 5 6.04 11.40 0.73
N TYR A 6 5.00 11.60 -0.07
CA TYR A 6 4.55 10.70 -1.12
C TYR A 6 4.56 11.44 -2.47
N ARG A 7 4.59 10.69 -3.57
CA ARG A 7 4.56 11.25 -4.93
C ARG A 7 3.32 12.10 -5.12
N THR A 8 3.46 13.26 -5.76
CA THR A 8 2.34 14.15 -6.10
C THR A 8 2.37 14.51 -7.58
N PHE A 9 1.23 14.93 -8.12
CA PHE A 9 1.15 15.45 -9.49
C PHE A 9 2.15 16.61 -9.67
N PRO A 10 2.92 16.67 -10.77
CA PRO A 10 2.85 15.84 -11.98
C PRO A 10 3.70 14.55 -11.95
N HIS A 11 4.39 14.26 -10.84
CA HIS A 11 5.35 13.14 -10.73
C HIS A 11 4.69 11.79 -10.39
N GLY A 12 3.39 11.78 -10.10
CA GLY A 12 2.63 10.57 -9.84
C GLY A 12 1.13 10.83 -9.88
N GLU A 13 0.37 9.77 -10.13
CA GLU A 13 -1.09 9.78 -10.11
C GLU A 13 -1.63 9.36 -8.74
N VAL A 14 -2.96 9.37 -8.58
CA VAL A 14 -3.61 8.99 -7.31
C VAL A 14 -3.27 7.56 -6.89
N ILE A 15 -3.07 6.65 -7.85
CA ILE A 15 -2.67 5.26 -7.58
C ILE A 15 -1.26 5.23 -6.98
N ASP A 16 -0.33 6.02 -7.53
CA ASP A 16 1.04 6.13 -7.01
C ASP A 16 1.07 6.69 -5.58
N MET A 17 0.25 7.72 -5.31
CA MET A 17 0.07 8.28 -3.96
C MET A 17 -0.38 7.21 -2.97
N MET A 18 -1.33 6.37 -3.38
CA MET A 18 -1.87 5.29 -2.56
C MET A 18 -0.83 4.20 -2.28
N ASP A 19 -0.01 3.83 -3.26
CA ASP A 19 1.07 2.86 -3.09
C ASP A 19 2.16 3.37 -2.13
N ASP A 20 2.51 4.64 -2.22
CA ASP A 20 3.46 5.26 -1.29
C ASP A 20 2.92 5.28 0.14
N LEU A 21 1.64 5.62 0.32
CA LEU A 21 1.01 5.62 1.64
C LEU A 21 0.92 4.21 2.24
N GLN A 22 0.61 3.19 1.43
CA GLN A 22 0.67 1.79 1.87
C GLN A 22 2.08 1.40 2.34
N ALA A 23 3.11 1.76 1.56
CA ALA A 23 4.49 1.51 1.92
C ALA A 23 4.89 2.22 3.22
N VAL A 24 4.41 3.44 3.46
CA VAL A 24 4.65 4.17 4.70
C VAL A 24 4.00 3.48 5.90
N VAL A 25 2.75 3.02 5.78
CA VAL A 25 2.08 2.30 6.86
C VAL A 25 2.81 1.00 7.18
N ALA A 26 3.18 0.23 6.16
CA ALA A 26 3.99 -0.97 6.30
C ALA A 26 5.33 -0.70 7.00
N TRP A 27 6.04 0.34 6.57
CA TRP A 27 7.29 0.77 7.19
C TRP A 27 7.08 1.19 8.64
N THR A 28 6.00 1.93 8.92
CA THR A 28 5.67 2.40 10.27
C THR A 28 5.43 1.21 11.21
N ILE A 29 4.59 0.25 10.82
CA ILE A 29 4.33 -0.96 11.62
C ILE A 29 5.64 -1.72 11.89
N ALA A 30 6.49 -1.87 10.88
CA ALA A 30 7.75 -2.62 11.00
C ALA A 30 8.82 -1.92 11.84
N ASN A 31 8.81 -0.59 11.95
CA ASN A 31 9.93 0.17 12.52
C ASN A 31 9.57 1.02 13.74
N ILE A 32 8.30 1.38 13.98
CA ILE A 32 7.93 2.37 14.99
C ILE A 32 8.29 1.94 16.42
N ALA A 33 8.35 0.63 16.69
CA ALA A 33 8.81 0.09 17.97
C ALA A 33 10.23 0.56 18.34
N ARG A 34 11.11 0.74 17.35
CA ARG A 34 12.48 1.24 17.55
C ARG A 34 12.51 2.71 17.98
N TYR A 35 11.44 3.45 17.71
CA TYR A 35 11.28 4.85 18.05
C TYR A 35 10.34 5.05 19.25
N GLY A 36 10.04 3.98 20.00
CA GLY A 36 9.21 4.03 21.21
C GLY A 36 7.70 4.08 20.97
N GLY A 37 7.22 3.88 19.73
CA GLY A 37 5.79 3.76 19.44
C GLY A 37 5.29 2.32 19.52
N ASP A 38 4.00 2.14 19.78
CA ASP A 38 3.36 0.82 19.79
C ASP A 38 2.82 0.49 18.39
N PRO A 39 3.36 -0.53 17.70
CA PRO A 39 2.91 -0.91 16.36
C PRO A 39 1.47 -1.45 16.33
N LYS A 40 0.88 -1.79 17.50
CA LYS A 40 -0.53 -2.22 17.61
C LYS A 40 -1.49 -1.05 17.79
N ARG A 41 -0.99 0.18 17.95
CA ARG A 41 -1.79 1.38 18.21
C ARG A 41 -1.40 2.50 17.25
N ILE A 42 -1.90 2.39 16.03
CA ILE A 42 -1.64 3.35 14.96
C ILE A 42 -2.93 4.11 14.64
N THR A 43 -2.83 5.44 14.62
CA THR A 43 -3.89 6.33 14.16
C THR A 43 -3.42 7.08 12.92
N LEU A 44 -4.25 7.09 11.87
CA LEU A 44 -4.01 7.85 10.66
C LEU A 44 -4.69 9.22 10.77
N ALA A 45 -3.97 10.29 10.42
CA ALA A 45 -4.48 11.64 10.41
C ALA A 45 -4.04 12.34 9.12
N GLY A 46 -4.93 13.16 8.55
CA GLY A 46 -4.68 13.93 7.34
C GLY A 46 -5.60 15.13 7.24
N HIS A 47 -5.27 16.07 6.36
CA HIS A 47 -6.07 17.26 6.07
C HIS A 47 -6.30 17.38 4.56
N SER A 48 -7.49 17.83 4.15
CA SER A 48 -7.85 18.02 2.72
C SER A 48 -7.57 16.77 1.87
N SER A 49 -6.75 16.87 0.82
CA SER A 49 -6.32 15.75 -0.01
C SER A 49 -5.66 14.62 0.79
N GLY A 50 -4.91 14.93 1.84
CA GLY A 50 -4.33 13.93 2.73
C GLY A 50 -5.36 13.20 3.59
N ALA A 51 -6.45 13.88 4.00
CA ALA A 51 -7.57 13.22 4.68
C ALA A 51 -8.32 12.28 3.72
N HIS A 52 -8.51 12.74 2.47
CA HIS A 52 -9.16 11.95 1.44
C HIS A 52 -8.36 10.68 1.10
N LEU A 53 -7.05 10.81 0.83
CA LEU A 53 -6.17 9.66 0.60
C LEU A 53 -6.12 8.72 1.81
N GLY A 54 -6.10 9.28 3.03
CA GLY A 54 -6.15 8.47 4.24
C GLY A 54 -7.44 7.67 4.39
N ALA A 55 -8.58 8.25 4.04
CA ALA A 55 -9.87 7.54 4.04
C ALA A 55 -9.90 6.42 2.99
N LEU A 56 -9.41 6.69 1.76
CA LEU A 56 -9.31 5.68 0.70
C LEU A 56 -8.43 4.50 1.12
N LEU A 57 -7.30 4.77 1.78
CA LEU A 57 -6.39 3.74 2.29
C LEU A 57 -7.09 2.79 3.29
N VAL A 58 -7.85 3.36 4.23
CA VAL A 58 -8.59 2.57 5.23
C VAL A 58 -9.67 1.72 4.57
N VAL A 59 -10.45 2.31 3.65
CA VAL A 59 -11.49 1.59 2.92
C VAL A 59 -10.88 0.46 2.09
N GLN A 60 -9.79 0.73 1.38
CA GLN A 60 -9.09 -0.28 0.58
C GLN A 60 -8.57 -1.44 1.44
N SER A 61 -8.02 -1.15 2.63
CA SER A 61 -7.60 -2.17 3.58
C SER A 61 -8.78 -3.04 4.01
N ALA A 62 -9.88 -2.41 4.44
CA ALA A 62 -11.07 -3.13 4.91
C ALA A 62 -11.69 -4.01 3.80
N LEU A 63 -11.74 -3.51 2.56
CA LEU A 63 -12.22 -4.30 1.42
C LEU A 63 -11.33 -5.51 1.14
N ARG A 64 -10.00 -5.39 1.30
CA ARG A 64 -9.07 -6.52 1.15
C ARG A 64 -9.25 -7.54 2.28
N ASP A 65 -9.47 -7.09 3.51
CA ASP A 65 -9.75 -7.96 4.66
C ASP A 65 -11.08 -8.69 4.51
N CYS A 66 -12.09 -8.08 3.88
CA CYS A 66 -13.35 -8.77 3.55
C CYS A 66 -13.23 -9.72 2.36
N ALA A 67 -12.26 -9.47 1.46
CA ALA A 67 -12.04 -10.27 0.26
C ALA A 67 -11.06 -11.43 0.47
N CYS A 68 -10.38 -11.54 1.62
CA CYS A 68 -9.53 -12.69 1.91
C CYS A 68 -10.37 -13.93 2.32
N PRO A 69 -10.13 -15.12 1.74
CA PRO A 69 -10.87 -16.33 2.08
C PRO A 69 -10.58 -16.90 3.48
N ASP A 70 -9.48 -16.48 4.13
CA ASP A 70 -9.04 -16.99 5.44
C ASP A 70 -8.61 -15.82 6.39
N PRO A 71 -9.21 -15.71 7.60
CA PRO A 71 -8.88 -14.68 8.58
C PRO A 71 -7.43 -14.71 9.11
N ALA A 72 -6.67 -15.80 8.91
CA ALA A 72 -5.25 -15.87 9.27
C ALA A 72 -4.33 -15.09 8.29
N GLU A 73 -4.75 -14.87 7.05
CA GLU A 73 -3.97 -14.09 6.06
C GLU A 73 -4.19 -12.57 6.18
N ALA A 74 -5.31 -12.13 6.73
CA ALA A 74 -5.63 -10.71 6.94
C ALA A 74 -4.59 -10.02 7.84
N VAL A 75 -4.07 -10.72 8.85
CA VAL A 75 -3.09 -10.18 9.82
C VAL A 75 -1.66 -10.13 9.23
N HIS A 76 -1.42 -10.76 8.07
CA HIS A 76 -0.10 -10.86 7.45
C HIS A 76 0.19 -9.78 6.39
N HIS A 77 -0.69 -8.80 6.22
CA HIS A 77 -0.73 -7.97 5.00
C HIS A 77 0.35 -6.87 4.85
N VAL A 78 1.34 -6.82 5.76
CA VAL A 78 2.60 -6.08 5.54
C VAL A 78 3.56 -6.87 4.61
N LYS A 79 3.37 -8.19 4.45
CA LYS A 79 4.26 -9.05 3.62
C LYS A 79 4.02 -8.89 2.12
N CYS A 80 2.77 -8.67 1.68
CA CYS A 80 2.41 -8.55 0.26
C CYS A 80 3.05 -7.31 -0.40
N ILE A 81 3.21 -6.22 0.36
CA ILE A 81 3.88 -4.98 -0.10
C ILE A 81 5.36 -5.25 -0.44
N ARG A 82 6.00 -6.25 0.20
CA ARG A 82 7.41 -6.61 -0.06
C ARG A 82 7.62 -7.29 -1.41
N GLU A 83 6.64 -8.07 -1.90
CA GLU A 83 6.73 -8.75 -3.20
C GLU A 83 6.30 -7.85 -4.36
N ALA A 84 5.24 -7.04 -4.17
CA ALA A 84 4.80 -6.07 -5.19
C ALA A 84 5.88 -5.01 -5.51
N GLN A 85 6.61 -4.52 -4.50
CA GLN A 85 7.71 -3.57 -4.71
C GLN A 85 9.00 -4.21 -5.29
N TRP A 86 9.19 -5.53 -5.20
CA TRP A 86 10.34 -6.20 -5.79
C TRP A 86 10.23 -6.27 -7.33
N SER A 87 9.04 -6.57 -7.84
CA SER A 87 8.78 -6.66 -9.29
C SER A 87 8.89 -5.30 -10.00
N LEU A 88 8.52 -4.21 -9.35
CA LEU A 88 8.60 -2.85 -9.93
C LEU A 88 10.04 -2.30 -10.01
N ARG A 89 10.99 -2.85 -9.24
CA ARG A 89 12.41 -2.43 -9.29
C ARG A 89 13.24 -3.13 -10.38
N HIS A 90 12.71 -4.16 -11.04
CA HIS A 90 13.48 -5.02 -11.98
C HIS A 90 12.94 -5.01 -13.43
N GLN A 91 11.90 -4.24 -13.76
CA GLN A 91 11.46 -4.09 -15.14
C GLN A 91 12.05 -2.79 -15.72
N GLY A 92 13.02 -2.96 -16.64
CA GLY A 92 13.57 -1.89 -17.48
C GLY A 92 12.53 -1.29 -18.44
N PRO A 93 12.93 -0.34 -19.31
CA PRO A 93 12.02 0.61 -19.96
C PRO A 93 10.92 -0.08 -20.78
N VAL A 94 9.68 0.28 -20.44
CA VAL A 94 8.43 -0.30 -20.93
C VAL A 94 8.24 0.03 -22.42
N HIS A 95 8.45 -0.96 -23.29
CA HIS A 95 7.89 -0.95 -24.63
C HIS A 95 6.46 -1.50 -24.57
N LEU A 96 5.48 -0.62 -24.81
CA LEU A 96 4.08 -0.97 -25.05
C LEU A 96 3.98 -1.87 -26.30
N ARG A 97 3.56 -3.12 -26.14
CA ARG A 97 2.80 -3.86 -27.15
C ARG A 97 2.14 -5.12 -26.58
N ASP A 98 0.83 -5.18 -26.81
CA ASP A 98 -0.04 -6.34 -27.01
C ASP A 98 -0.08 -7.44 -25.92
N GLU A 99 -1.15 -7.42 -25.13
CA GLU A 99 -1.83 -8.64 -24.65
C GLU A 99 -1.99 -9.62 -25.83
N PRO A 100 -1.87 -10.96 -25.66
CA PRO A 100 -2.83 -11.64 -24.78
C PRO A 100 -2.38 -12.97 -24.13
N ARG A 101 -3.26 -13.44 -23.22
CA ARG A 101 -3.46 -14.83 -22.73
C ARG A 101 -2.63 -15.26 -21.53
N GLY A 102 -3.34 -15.38 -20.40
CA GLY A 102 -3.09 -16.44 -19.42
C GLY A 102 -2.83 -15.99 -17.99
N ALA A 103 -3.72 -15.21 -17.38
CA ALA A 103 -3.77 -15.09 -15.93
C ALA A 103 -5.15 -15.51 -15.44
N SER A 104 -5.20 -16.70 -14.85
CA SER A 104 -6.35 -17.24 -14.13
C SER A 104 -6.74 -16.28 -12.99
N ILE A 105 -7.84 -15.57 -13.16
CA ILE A 105 -8.59 -14.97 -12.04
C ILE A 105 -9.15 -16.13 -11.21
N CYS A 106 -8.67 -16.26 -9.96
CA CYS A 106 -9.33 -17.09 -8.96
C CYS A 106 -10.77 -16.57 -8.78
N ARG A 107 -11.74 -17.48 -8.94
CA ARG A 107 -13.15 -17.25 -8.62
C ARG A 107 -13.37 -17.12 -7.12
#